data_AF-A3IV04-F1
#
_entry.id   AF-A3IV04-F1
#
_cell.length_a   1.000
_cell.length_b   1.000
_cell.length_c   1.000
_cell.angle_alpha   90.00
_cell.angle_beta   90.00
_cell.angle_gamma   90.00
#
_symmetry.space_group_name_H-M   'P 1'
#
loop_
_entity.id
_entity.type
_entity.pdbx_description
1 polymer ?
#
loop_
_entity_poly.entity_id
_entity_poly.type
_entity_poly.pdbx_seq_one_letter_code
_entity_poly.pdbx_strand_id
1 'polypeptide(L)' 'MKPNYEAMNKAELRAYVLGHREDIEAIRLLFQVQDDIDIKKYPPVCTEEGIPIEKNINIMKKAIEDKIEQENNNK' A
#
# COMPACT_ATOMS: atom_id res chain seq x y z
N MET A 1 -6.97 -29.22 -1.72
CA MET A 1 -6.53 -28.68 -0.42
C MET A 1 -6.04 -27.26 -0.66
N LYS A 2 -6.45 -26.29 0.16
CA LYS A 2 -5.90 -24.93 0.05
C LYS A 2 -4.48 -24.91 0.62
N PRO A 3 -3.51 -24.23 -0.03
CA PRO A 3 -2.19 -24.02 0.54
C PRO A 3 -2.24 -23.22 1.85
N ASN A 4 -1.20 -23.36 2.68
CA ASN A 4 -1.01 -22.46 3.81
C ASN A 4 -0.37 -21.14 3.32
N TYR A 5 -1.19 -20.14 3.05
CA TYR A 5 -0.76 -18.83 2.55
C TYR A 5 0.10 -18.05 3.56
N GLU A 6 -0.10 -18.25 4.87
CA GLU A 6 0.66 -17.56 5.92
C GLU A 6 2.12 -18.05 5.99
N ALA A 7 2.37 -19.28 5.53
CA ALA A 7 3.72 -19.82 5.43
C ALA A 7 4.46 -19.40 4.16
N MET A 8 3.77 -18.80 3.18
CA MET A 8 4.38 -18.32 1.94
C MET A 8 5.02 -16.96 2.14
N ASN A 9 6.20 -16.77 1.57
CA ASN A 9 6.73 -15.42 1.40
C ASN A 9 5.95 -14.66 0.31
N LYS A 10 6.13 -13.34 0.25
CA LYS A 10 5.37 -12.46 -0.66
C LYS A 10 5.58 -12.81 -2.14
N ALA A 11 6.75 -13.33 -2.53
CA ALA A 11 7.02 -13.73 -3.92
C ALA A 11 6.28 -15.03 -4.28
N GLU A 12 6.26 -16.01 -3.38
CA GLU A 12 5.51 -17.27 -3.52
C GLU A 12 4.01 -17.00 -3.61
N LEU A 13 3.48 -16.18 -2.72
CA LEU A 13 2.06 -15.82 -2.71
C LEU A 13 1.67 -15.06 -4.00
N ARG A 14 2.55 -14.19 -4.51
CA ARG A 14 2.35 -13.51 -5.79
C ARG A 14 2.30 -14.49 -6.96
N ALA A 15 3.23 -15.44 -7.01
CA ALA A 15 3.25 -16.47 -8.05
C ALA A 15 1.98 -17.33 -8.01
N TYR A 16 1.50 -17.67 -6.81
CA TYR A 16 0.26 -18.40 -6.62
C TYR A 16 -0.96 -17.63 -7.14
N VAL A 17 -1.13 -16.37 -6.72
CA VAL A 17 -2.24 -15.50 -7.14
C VAL A 17 -2.28 -15.30 -8.65
N LEU A 18 -1.13 -15.23 -9.32
CA LEU A 18 -1.09 -15.11 -10.78
C LEU A 18 -1.73 -16.29 -11.51
N GLY A 19 -1.63 -17.50 -10.94
CA GLY A 19 -2.26 -18.71 -11.46
C GLY A 19 -3.69 -18.98 -10.93
N HIS A 20 -4.12 -18.25 -9.89
CA HIS A 20 -5.40 -18.46 -9.18
C HIS A 20 -6.05 -17.11 -8.88
N ARG A 21 -6.44 -16.40 -9.94
CA ARG A 21 -6.90 -15.00 -9.86
C ARG A 21 -8.27 -14.84 -9.19
N GLU A 22 -8.98 -15.94 -9.02
CA GLU A 22 -10.26 -16.06 -8.35
C GLU A 22 -10.14 -16.35 -6.84
N ASP A 23 -8.96 -16.70 -6.33
CA ASP A 23 -8.78 -16.93 -4.90
C ASP A 23 -8.62 -15.59 -4.14
N ILE A 24 -9.76 -15.06 -3.71
CA ILE A 24 -9.87 -13.81 -2.96
C ILE A 24 -9.05 -13.83 -1.67
N GLU A 25 -8.90 -14.98 -1.00
CA GLU A 25 -8.12 -15.04 0.25
C GLU A 25 -6.63 -14.89 -0.03
N ALA A 26 -6.11 -15.54 -1.08
CA ALA A 26 -4.72 -15.38 -1.48
C ALA A 26 -4.42 -13.94 -1.92
N ILE A 27 -5.36 -13.30 -2.62
CA ILE A 27 -5.27 -11.88 -3.00
C ILE A 27 -5.29 -11.00 -1.75
N ARG A 28 -6.22 -11.22 -0.81
CA ARG A 28 -6.32 -10.46 0.44
C ARG A 28 -5.02 -10.49 1.22
N LEU A 29 -4.42 -11.67 1.38
CA LEU A 29 -3.15 -11.82 2.09
C LEU A 29 -1.96 -11.17 1.35
N LEU A 30 -1.95 -11.18 0.01
CA LEU A 30 -0.89 -10.53 -0.77
C LEU A 30 -0.85 -9.00 -0.57
N PHE A 31 -2.03 -8.39 -0.37
CA PHE A 31 -2.19 -6.95 -0.14
C PHE A 31 -2.33 -6.57 1.33
N GLN A 32 -2.35 -7.54 2.25
CA GLN A 32 -2.38 -7.26 3.67
C GLN A 32 -1.08 -6.57 4.08
N VAL A 33 -1.24 -5.43 4.74
CA VAL A 33 -0.15 -4.75 5.43
C VAL A 33 0.22 -5.60 6.65
N GLN A 34 1.51 -5.86 6.84
CA GLN A 34 1.98 -6.54 8.05
C GLN A 34 1.84 -5.60 9.25
N ASP A 35 1.41 -6.13 10.40
CA ASP A 35 1.08 -5.35 11.59
C ASP A 35 2.29 -4.59 12.18
N ASP A 36 3.51 -5.01 11.85
CA ASP A 36 4.78 -4.46 12.32
C ASP A 36 5.36 -3.35 11.43
N ILE A 37 4.72 -3.03 10.30
CA ILE A 37 5.19 -1.97 9.40
C ILE A 37 4.66 -0.61 9.87
N ASP A 38 5.58 0.28 10.24
CA ASP A 38 5.26 1.69 10.46
C ASP A 38 4.97 2.38 9.13
N ILE A 39 3.68 2.47 8.77
CA ILE A 39 3.23 3.20 7.60
C ILE A 39 2.96 4.64 7.98
N LYS A 40 3.64 5.56 7.28
CA LYS A 40 3.34 6.99 7.36
C LYS A 40 1.87 7.25 6.98
N LYS A 41 1.08 7.68 7.96
CA LYS A 41 -0.34 8.02 7.79
C LYS A 41 -0.49 9.48 7.36
N TYR A 42 -1.31 9.72 6.35
CA TYR A 42 -1.66 11.06 5.89
C TYR A 42 -3.12 11.38 6.23
N PRO A 43 -3.45 12.64 6.54
CA PRO A 43 -4.83 13.04 6.76
C PRO A 43 -5.63 12.96 5.45
N PRO A 44 -6.96 12.79 5.53
CA PRO A 44 -7.82 12.70 4.35
C PRO A 44 -7.77 14.01 3.55
N VAL A 45 -7.67 13.92 2.23
CA VAL A 45 -7.58 15.11 1.35
C VAL A 45 -8.93 15.75 1.04
N CYS A 46 -10.03 15.07 1.37
CA CYS A 46 -11.38 15.57 1.23
C CYS A 46 -12.18 15.31 2.50
N THR A 47 -13.25 16.08 2.72
CA THR A 47 -14.28 15.76 3.72
C THR A 47 -15.11 14.55 3.29
N GLU A 48 -15.99 14.07 4.17
CA GLU A 48 -16.91 12.95 3.86
C GLU A 48 -17.85 13.29 2.69
N GLU A 49 -18.20 14.57 2.53
CA GLU A 49 -19.00 15.10 1.42
C GLU A 49 -18.19 15.31 0.13
N GLY A 50 -16.91 14.97 0.13
CA GLY A 50 -16.02 15.09 -1.03
C GLY A 50 -15.44 16.48 -1.24
N ILE A 51 -15.57 17.40 -0.28
CA ILE A 51 -15.03 18.76 -0.40
C ILE A 51 -13.51 18.72 -0.18
N PRO A 52 -12.69 19.26 -1.10
CA PRO A 52 -11.23 19.29 -0.94
C PRO A 52 -10.78 20.05 0.32
N ILE A 53 -9.86 19.46 1.08
CA ILE A 53 -9.21 20.08 2.24
C ILE A 53 -7.80 20.52 1.82
N GLU A 54 -7.69 21.78 1.41
CA GLU A 54 -6.47 22.37 0.86
C GLU A 54 -5.22 22.13 1.73
N LYS A 55 -5.35 22.23 3.05
CA LYS A 55 -4.26 21.97 3.99
C LYS A 55 -3.71 20.54 3.85
N ASN A 56 -4.59 19.55 3.77
CA ASN A 56 -4.20 18.14 3.71
C ASN A 56 -3.62 17.78 2.33
N ILE A 57 -4.15 18.39 1.27
CA ILE A 57 -3.59 18.30 -0.08
C ILE A 57 -2.14 18.81 -0.10
N ASN A 58 -1.88 19.96 0.52
CA ASN A 58 -0.53 20.53 0.55
C ASN A 58 0.45 19.69 1.38
N ILE A 59 -0.01 19.03 2.45
CA ILE A 59 0.78 18.04 3.19
C ILE A 59 1.19 16.87 2.27
N MET A 60 0.25 16.33 1.49
CA MET A 60 0.53 15.24 0.54
C MET A 60 1.47 15.68 -0.58
N LYS A 61 1.25 16.87 -1.19
CA LYS A 61 2.12 17.41 -2.24
C LYS A 61 3.57 17.52 -1.76
N LYS A 62 3.78 18.15 -0.61
CA LYS A 62 5.11 18.30 -0.03
C LYS A 62 5.77 16.94 0.22
N ALA A 63 5.04 15.97 0.75
CA ALA A 63 5.59 14.65 0.99
C ALA A 63 6.01 13.91 -0.31
N ILE A 64 5.32 14.15 -1.42
CA ILE A 64 5.71 13.63 -2.74
C ILE A 64 6.97 14.34 -3.24
N GLU A 65 7.03 15.67 -3.13
CA GLU A 65 8.20 16.47 -3.50
C GLU A 65 9.44 16.04 -2.71
N ASP A 66 9.34 15.95 -1.38
CA ASP A 66 10.41 15.49 -0.50
C ASP A 66 10.92 14.10 -0.92
N LYS A 67 10.01 13.20 -1.33
CA LYS A 67 10.37 11.84 -1.77
C LYS A 67 11.13 11.84 -3.09
N ILE A 68 10.68 12.64 -4.05
CA ILE A 68 11.35 12.80 -5.35
C ILE A 68 12.74 13.39 -5.15
N GLU A 69 12.88 14.39 -4.28
CA GLU A 69 14.17 15.00 -3.95
C GLU A 69 15.13 14.00 -3.31
N GLN A 70 14.67 13.21 -2.34
CA GLN A 70 15.46 12.13 -1.73
C GLN A 70 15.94 11.11 -2.77
N GLU A 71 15.09 10.70 -3.71
CA GLU A 71 15.46 9.75 -4.76
C GLU A 71 16.48 10.32 -5.75
N ASN A 72 16.39 11.62 -6.04
CA ASN A 72 17.36 12.30 -6.90
C ASN A 72 18.71 12.51 -6.20
N ASN A 73 18.71 12.81 -4.90
CA ASN A 73 19.94 12.99 -4.11
C ASN A 73 20.67 11.68 -3.80
N ASN A 74 19.96 10.54 -3.85
CA ASN A 74 20.52 9.20 -3.63
C ASN A 74 21.01 8.51 -4.93
N LYS A 75 20.95 9.20 -6.08
CA LYS A 75 21.47 8.74 -7.38
C LYS A 75 22.82 9.38 -7.68
#